data_AF-A0AAV5I335-F1
#
_entry.id   AF-A0AAV5I335-F1
#
_cell.length_a   1.000
_cell.length_b   1.000
_cell.length_c   1.000
_cell.angle_alpha   90.00
_cell.angle_beta   90.00
_cell.angle_gamma   90.00
#
_symmetry.space_group_name_H-M   'P 1'
#
loop_
_entity.id
_entity.type
_entity.pdbx_description
1 polymer ?
#
loop_
_entity_poly.entity_id
_entity_poly.type
_entity_poly.pdbx_seq_one_letter_code
_entity_poly.pdbx_strand_id
1 'polypeptide(L)'
;MTSFAATIFIGALVTFGVLLFTLLITLAVMLQSCQSRSKGIVEIQKSSNHLSHCKIFELHAELNSLEAYELPPVCRSLAIEYIREGQYARDLNFTMWMIESYFNSLMPPLHGGPDVVLMDIDDIFSPDPHINRLMNRFDQYGCNGCIEDAKQMKHLLTLQLYIRLRSRGWPLILLSRKPERVRNSTAEHLISAGYSSWFSLIMRSDDEMQMVTNEYFSRRRAVLQKEGLNIIGVISSRMDFFTGLNLGKHVFKLPNPIYYKLEDQIETWKLSE
;
A
#
# COMPACT_ATOMS: atom_id res chain seq x y z
N MET A 1 -21.87 -57.47 -61.69
CA MET A 1 -22.10 -56.01 -61.60
C MET A 1 -21.38 -55.35 -62.76
N THR A 2 -22.02 -54.46 -63.50
CA THR A 2 -21.39 -53.78 -64.64
C THR A 2 -20.29 -52.83 -64.13
N SER A 3 -19.16 -52.72 -64.86
CA SER A 3 -18.01 -51.85 -64.53
C SER A 3 -18.43 -50.41 -64.17
N PHE A 4 -19.52 -49.94 -64.78
CA PHE A 4 -20.13 -48.64 -64.53
C PHE A 4 -20.69 -48.48 -63.10
N ALA A 5 -21.36 -49.50 -62.55
CA ALA A 5 -21.95 -49.44 -61.21
C ALA A 5 -20.88 -49.41 -60.11
N ALA A 6 -19.77 -50.13 -60.30
CA ALA A 6 -18.63 -50.11 -59.37
C ALA A 6 -17.95 -48.73 -59.33
N THR A 7 -17.82 -48.07 -60.48
CA THR A 7 -17.22 -46.74 -60.58
C THR A 7 -18.06 -45.68 -59.88
N ILE A 8 -19.40 -45.75 -60.01
CA ILE A 8 -20.33 -44.85 -59.30
C ILE A 8 -20.23 -45.05 -57.79
N PHE A 9 -20.17 -46.30 -57.32
CA PHE A 9 -20.08 -46.61 -55.90
C PHE A 9 -18.78 -46.11 -55.27
N ILE A 10 -17.65 -46.30 -55.94
CA ILE A 10 -16.34 -45.78 -55.50
C ILE A 10 -16.35 -44.24 -55.49
N GLY A 11 -16.90 -43.62 -56.55
CA GLY A 11 -17.05 -42.17 -56.61
C GLY A 11 -17.87 -41.61 -55.44
N ALA A 12 -18.98 -42.26 -55.10
CA ALA A 12 -19.82 -41.87 -53.97
C ALA A 12 -19.12 -42.02 -52.60
N LEU A 13 -18.33 -43.08 -52.41
CA LEU A 13 -17.55 -43.26 -51.19
C LEU A 13 -16.46 -42.20 -51.03
N VAL A 14 -15.77 -41.85 -52.12
CA VAL A 14 -14.73 -40.82 -52.11
C VAL A 14 -15.34 -39.45 -51.81
N THR A 15 -16.45 -39.08 -52.44
CA THR A 15 -17.11 -37.79 -52.16
C THR A 15 -17.62 -37.72 -50.73
N PHE A 16 -18.19 -38.80 -50.20
CA PHE A 16 -18.60 -38.87 -48.80
C PHE A 16 -17.39 -38.75 -47.84
N GLY A 17 -16.28 -39.42 -48.15
CA GLY A 17 -15.03 -39.31 -47.39
C GLY A 17 -14.47 -37.89 -47.37
N VAL A 18 -14.46 -37.22 -48.53
CA VAL A 18 -14.04 -35.81 -48.64
C VAL A 18 -14.96 -34.89 -47.86
N LEU A 19 -16.28 -35.08 -47.93
CA LEU A 19 -17.26 -34.29 -47.16
C LEU A 19 -17.10 -34.48 -45.65
N LEU A 20 -16.86 -35.70 -45.19
CA LEU A 20 -16.63 -35.98 -43.78
C LEU A 20 -15.32 -35.31 -43.30
N PHE A 21 -14.26 -35.39 -44.11
CA PHE A 21 -12.98 -34.75 -43.79
C PHE A 21 -13.10 -33.23 -43.73
N THR A 22 -13.79 -32.59 -44.67
CA THR A 22 -13.99 -31.13 -44.66
C THR A 22 -14.86 -30.71 -43.47
N LEU A 23 -15.88 -31.49 -43.12
CA LEU A 23 -16.68 -31.27 -41.91
C LEU A 23 -15.82 -31.36 -40.63
N LEU A 24 -14.95 -32.36 -40.52
CA LEU A 24 -14.05 -32.51 -39.36
C LEU A 24 -13.07 -31.34 -39.24
N ILE A 25 -12.47 -30.92 -40.36
CA ILE A 25 -11.53 -29.78 -40.38
C ILE A 25 -12.25 -28.49 -39.98
N THR A 26 -13.42 -28.21 -40.58
CA THR A 26 -14.20 -27.00 -40.25
C THR A 26 -14.64 -27.00 -38.78
N LEU A 27 -15.09 -28.14 -38.25
CA LEU A 27 -15.44 -28.27 -36.84
C LEU A 27 -14.23 -28.02 -35.93
N ALA A 28 -13.07 -28.58 -36.26
CA ALA A 28 -11.84 -28.38 -35.49
C ALA A 28 -11.40 -26.91 -35.47
N VAL A 29 -11.45 -26.22 -36.62
CA VAL A 29 -11.13 -24.79 -36.72
C VAL A 29 -12.12 -23.94 -35.92
N MET A 30 -13.41 -24.26 -35.97
CA MET A 30 -14.44 -23.54 -35.21
C MET A 30 -14.28 -23.76 -33.69
N LEU A 31 -13.96 -24.99 -33.26
CA LEU A 31 -13.64 -25.30 -31.86
C LEU A 31 -12.42 -24.54 -31.38
N GLN A 32 -11.36 -24.49 -32.19
CA GLN A 32 -10.13 -23.79 -31.84
C GLN A 32 -10.33 -22.27 -31.79
N SER A 33 -11.12 -21.71 -32.71
CA SER A 33 -11.53 -20.30 -32.69
C SER A 33 -12.35 -19.97 -31.43
N CYS A 34 -13.35 -20.79 -31.10
CA CYS A 34 -14.12 -20.65 -29.86
C CYS A 34 -13.25 -20.73 -28.60
N GLN A 35 -12.32 -21.69 -28.54
CA GLN A 35 -11.41 -21.85 -27.41
C GLN A 35 -10.45 -20.66 -27.27
N SER A 36 -9.94 -20.11 -28.37
CA SER A 36 -9.07 -18.92 -28.34
C SER A 36 -9.83 -17.68 -27.84
N ARG A 37 -11.09 -17.51 -28.26
CA ARG A 37 -11.94 -16.38 -27.86
C ARG A 37 -12.39 -16.50 -26.41
N SER A 38 -12.72 -17.69 -25.93
CA SER A 38 -13.15 -17.92 -24.54
C SER A 38 -11.98 -17.84 -23.56
N LYS A 39 -10.78 -18.29 -23.95
CA LYS A 39 -9.57 -18.21 -23.12
C LYS A 39 -9.28 -16.78 -22.67
N GLY A 40 -9.38 -15.80 -23.59
CA GLY A 40 -9.18 -14.38 -23.26
C GLY A 40 -10.22 -13.84 -22.26
N ILE A 41 -11.50 -14.21 -22.43
CA ILE A 41 -12.58 -13.78 -21.53
C ILE A 41 -12.40 -14.37 -20.12
N VAL A 42 -12.05 -15.66 -20.03
CA VAL A 42 -11.83 -16.35 -18.75
C VAL A 42 -10.59 -15.78 -18.03
N GLU A 43 -9.53 -15.45 -18.75
CA GLU A 43 -8.31 -14.85 -18.18
C GLU A 43 -8.56 -13.43 -17.67
N ILE A 44 -9.31 -12.60 -18.41
CA ILE A 44 -9.76 -11.27 -17.97
C ILE A 44 -10.64 -11.39 -16.72
N GLN A 45 -11.59 -12.32 -16.69
CA GLN A 45 -12.48 -12.52 -15.53
C GLN A 45 -11.72 -13.06 -14.31
N LYS A 46 -10.73 -13.94 -14.52
CA LYS A 46 -9.86 -14.43 -13.45
C LYS A 46 -8.99 -13.30 -12.89
N SER A 47 -8.41 -12.48 -13.77
CA SER A 47 -7.64 -11.29 -13.38
C SER A 47 -8.49 -10.28 -12.61
N SER A 48 -9.71 -9.98 -13.08
CA SER A 48 -10.63 -9.04 -12.41
C SER A 48 -11.12 -9.55 -11.06
N ASN A 49 -11.38 -10.87 -10.93
CA ASN A 49 -11.73 -11.49 -9.65
C ASN A 49 -10.55 -11.45 -8.67
N HIS A 50 -9.32 -11.73 -9.11
CA HIS A 50 -8.13 -11.63 -8.28
C HIS A 50 -7.87 -10.19 -7.82
N LEU A 51 -8.01 -9.21 -8.71
CA LEU A 51 -7.90 -7.79 -8.35
C LEU A 51 -8.93 -7.39 -7.29
N SER A 52 -10.18 -7.81 -7.46
CA SER A 52 -11.26 -7.51 -6.49
C SER A 52 -11.00 -8.16 -5.13
N HIS A 53 -10.58 -9.43 -5.13
CA HIS A 53 -10.18 -10.16 -3.93
C HIS A 53 -9.01 -9.47 -3.20
N CYS A 54 -7.97 -9.05 -3.94
CA CYS A 54 -6.81 -8.44 -3.32
C CYS A 54 -7.10 -7.04 -2.78
N LYS A 55 -7.95 -6.25 -3.46
CA LYS A 55 -8.39 -4.95 -2.93
C LYS A 55 -9.16 -5.07 -1.62
N ILE A 56 -10.12 -6.00 -1.54
CA ILE A 56 -10.87 -6.22 -0.30
C ILE A 56 -9.96 -6.79 0.79
N PHE A 57 -9.06 -7.72 0.43
CA PHE A 57 -8.07 -8.25 1.36
C PHE A 57 -7.18 -7.15 1.92
N GLU A 58 -6.65 -6.23 1.09
CA GLU A 58 -5.75 -5.17 1.56
C GLU A 58 -6.48 -4.21 2.51
N LEU A 59 -7.76 -3.90 2.26
CA LEU A 59 -8.57 -3.14 3.19
C LEU A 59 -8.71 -3.86 4.55
N HIS A 60 -9.00 -5.16 4.55
CA HIS A 60 -9.04 -5.94 5.78
C HIS A 60 -7.67 -6.04 6.46
N ALA A 61 -6.59 -6.12 5.68
CA ALA A 61 -5.23 -6.14 6.19
C ALA A 61 -4.87 -4.82 6.90
N GLU A 62 -5.17 -3.67 6.30
CA GLU A 62 -5.01 -2.35 6.93
C GLU A 62 -5.80 -2.27 8.24
N LEU A 63 -7.08 -2.63 8.23
CA LEU A 63 -7.96 -2.53 9.40
C LEU A 63 -7.54 -3.43 10.56
N ASN A 64 -6.93 -4.58 10.26
CA ASN A 64 -6.47 -5.54 11.28
C ASN A 64 -4.97 -5.44 11.56
N SER A 65 -4.27 -4.47 10.95
CA SER A 65 -2.82 -4.33 11.07
C SER A 65 -2.06 -5.61 10.72
N LEU A 66 -2.47 -6.30 9.66
CA LEU A 66 -1.84 -7.53 9.19
C LEU A 66 -0.46 -7.25 8.57
N GLU A 67 0.41 -8.25 8.67
CA GLU A 67 1.80 -8.22 8.27
C GLU A 67 1.97 -8.52 6.76
N ALA A 68 3.07 -8.09 6.15
CA ALA A 68 3.25 -8.28 4.69
C ALA A 68 3.36 -9.75 4.28
N TYR A 69 3.80 -10.64 5.18
CA TYR A 69 3.87 -12.08 4.91
C TYR A 69 2.49 -12.74 4.86
N GLU A 70 1.48 -12.12 5.47
CA GLU A 70 0.10 -12.61 5.46
C GLU A 70 -0.61 -12.34 4.12
N LEU A 71 -0.04 -11.49 3.25
CA LEU A 71 -0.57 -11.28 1.91
C LEU A 71 -0.46 -12.56 1.07
N PRO A 72 -1.57 -13.02 0.46
CA PRO A 72 -1.55 -14.08 -0.53
C PRO A 72 -0.57 -13.76 -1.67
N PRO A 73 0.16 -14.75 -2.23
CA PRO A 73 1.13 -14.50 -3.30
C PRO A 73 0.56 -13.73 -4.50
N VAL A 74 -0.69 -14.02 -4.90
CA VAL A 74 -1.40 -13.31 -5.98
C VAL A 74 -1.61 -11.82 -5.67
N CYS A 75 -1.77 -11.46 -4.40
CA CYS A 75 -1.92 -10.06 -3.98
C CYS A 75 -0.57 -9.35 -3.89
N ARG A 76 0.53 -10.07 -3.62
CA ARG A 76 1.88 -9.50 -3.68
C ARG A 76 2.24 -9.05 -5.09
N SER A 77 1.95 -9.87 -6.11
CA SER A 77 2.18 -9.47 -7.51
C SER A 77 1.35 -8.25 -7.92
N LEU A 78 0.10 -8.16 -7.47
CA LEU A 78 -0.76 -7.00 -7.76
C LEU A 78 -0.31 -5.73 -7.02
N ALA A 79 0.20 -5.85 -5.79
CA ALA A 79 0.78 -4.72 -5.06
C ALA A 79 2.05 -4.16 -5.75
N ILE A 80 2.87 -5.04 -6.33
CA ILE A 80 4.02 -4.63 -7.14
C ILE A 80 3.56 -3.91 -8.41
N GLU A 81 2.54 -4.43 -9.09
CA GLU A 81 1.97 -3.81 -10.28
C GLU A 81 1.37 -2.43 -9.98
N TYR A 82 0.68 -2.29 -8.84
CA TYR A 82 0.18 -1.01 -8.34
C TYR A 82 1.28 0.07 -8.21
N ILE A 83 2.49 -0.31 -7.79
CA ILE A 83 3.65 0.57 -7.77
C ILE A 83 4.17 0.81 -9.19
N ARG A 84 4.44 -0.27 -9.94
CA ARG A 84 5.09 -0.23 -11.26
C ARG A 84 4.28 0.54 -12.31
N GLU A 85 2.96 0.43 -12.29
CA GLU A 85 2.05 1.17 -13.18
C GLU A 85 1.83 2.63 -12.75
N GLY A 86 2.49 3.04 -11.67
CA GLY A 86 2.44 4.40 -11.14
C GLY A 86 1.13 4.74 -10.44
N GLN A 87 0.25 3.76 -10.16
CA GLN A 87 -0.99 4.03 -9.45
C GLN A 87 -0.69 4.47 -8.01
N TYR A 88 0.29 3.85 -7.35
CA TYR A 88 0.81 4.30 -6.07
C TYR A 88 1.19 5.79 -6.07
N ALA A 89 1.97 6.21 -7.08
CA ALA A 89 2.42 7.59 -7.21
C ALA A 89 1.24 8.56 -7.42
N ARG A 90 0.24 8.16 -8.22
CA ARG A 90 -0.97 8.96 -8.45
C ARG A 90 -1.78 9.12 -7.18
N ASP A 91 -2.05 8.02 -6.47
CA ASP A 91 -2.82 8.04 -5.24
C ASP A 91 -2.11 8.86 -4.16
N LEU A 92 -0.80 8.67 -4.00
CA LEU A 92 0.01 9.42 -3.04
C LEU A 92 -0.02 10.93 -3.34
N ASN A 93 0.21 11.34 -4.59
CA ASN A 93 0.13 12.73 -5.00
C ASN A 93 -1.25 13.33 -4.76
N PHE A 94 -2.31 12.57 -5.08
CA PHE A 94 -3.68 13.02 -4.86
C PHE A 94 -3.99 13.18 -3.36
N THR A 95 -3.51 12.26 -2.52
CA THR A 95 -3.59 12.39 -1.06
C THR A 95 -2.88 13.63 -0.56
N MET A 96 -1.66 13.93 -1.03
CA MET A 96 -0.95 15.16 -0.65
C MET A 96 -1.75 16.41 -1.04
N TRP A 97 -2.27 16.43 -2.26
CA TRP A 97 -3.12 17.53 -2.74
C TRP A 97 -4.39 17.70 -1.90
N MET A 98 -5.06 16.62 -1.51
CA MET A 98 -6.25 16.67 -0.65
C MET A 98 -5.92 17.27 0.72
N ILE A 99 -4.80 16.86 1.32
CA ILE A 99 -4.34 17.40 2.61
C ILE A 99 -4.07 18.90 2.48
N GLU A 100 -3.26 19.29 1.49
CA GLU A 100 -2.95 20.70 1.27
C GLU A 100 -4.21 21.52 1.01
N SER A 101 -5.09 21.06 0.13
CA SER A 101 -6.35 21.74 -0.18
C SER A 101 -7.19 22.00 1.08
N TYR A 102 -7.29 20.99 1.97
CA TYR A 102 -7.96 21.13 3.25
C TYR A 102 -7.32 22.24 4.10
N PHE A 103 -6.02 22.18 4.35
CA PHE A 103 -5.33 23.20 5.17
C PHE A 103 -5.26 24.59 4.51
N ASN A 104 -5.38 24.65 3.18
CA ASN A 104 -5.43 25.90 2.42
C ASN A 104 -6.79 26.60 2.56
N SER A 105 -7.85 25.83 2.84
CA SER A 105 -9.20 26.35 3.08
C SER A 105 -9.39 26.90 4.50
N LEU A 106 -8.42 26.67 5.39
CA LEU A 106 -8.44 27.06 6.78
C LEU A 106 -7.46 28.21 7.07
N MET A 107 -7.74 28.97 8.11
CA MET A 107 -6.78 29.93 8.65
C MET A 107 -5.90 29.27 9.72
N PRO A 108 -4.57 29.39 9.63
CA PRO A 108 -3.67 28.92 10.69
C PRO A 108 -3.92 29.68 12.00
N PRO A 109 -3.56 29.11 13.16
CA PRO A 109 -3.73 29.78 14.44
C PRO A 109 -2.91 31.07 14.50
N LEU A 110 -3.54 32.15 14.94
CA LEU A 110 -2.86 33.41 15.29
C LEU A 110 -2.05 33.22 16.58
N HIS A 111 -0.79 33.68 16.60
CA HIS A 111 0.03 33.89 17.81
C HIS A 111 -0.21 32.90 18.97
N GLY A 112 0.00 31.60 18.75
CA GLY A 112 -0.13 30.59 19.81
C GLY A 112 -1.56 30.08 20.04
N GLY A 113 -2.45 30.23 19.06
CA GLY A 113 -3.75 29.57 19.06
C GLY A 113 -3.65 28.04 19.18
N PRO A 114 -4.72 27.37 19.63
CA PRO A 114 -4.66 25.98 20.08
C PRO A 114 -4.54 24.96 18.95
N ASP A 115 -4.73 25.38 17.70
CA ASP A 115 -4.85 24.47 16.55
C ASP A 115 -3.50 23.84 16.17
N VAL A 116 -3.43 22.52 16.19
CA VAL A 116 -2.21 21.76 15.88
C VAL A 116 -2.48 20.63 14.88
N VAL A 117 -1.43 20.25 14.14
CA VAL A 117 -1.44 19.11 13.21
C VAL A 117 -0.56 18.01 13.78
N LEU A 118 -1.09 16.79 13.89
CA LEU A 118 -0.31 15.63 14.31
C LEU A 118 0.22 14.89 13.10
N MET A 119 1.50 14.55 13.11
CA MET A 119 2.14 13.77 12.06
C MET A 119 2.91 12.60 12.65
N ASP A 120 2.65 11.41 12.13
CA ASP A 120 3.43 10.20 12.41
C ASP A 120 4.77 10.26 11.67
N ILE A 121 5.85 10.01 12.38
CA ILE A 121 7.21 10.08 11.84
C ILE A 121 7.92 8.75 11.70
N ASP A 122 7.33 7.66 12.19
CA ASP A 122 8.02 6.38 12.16
C ASP A 122 8.11 5.81 10.74
N ASP A 123 7.16 6.17 9.87
CA ASP A 123 7.14 5.74 8.47
C ASP A 123 7.98 6.66 7.55
N ILE A 124 8.55 7.74 8.10
CA ILE A 124 9.49 8.63 7.41
C ILE A 124 10.88 7.97 7.33
N PHE A 125 11.17 7.06 8.26
CA PHE A 125 12.46 6.38 8.39
C PHE A 125 12.27 4.86 8.32
N SER A 126 12.63 4.25 7.20
CA SER A 126 12.94 2.81 7.14
C SER A 126 14.45 2.63 6.98
N PRO A 127 15.26 2.67 8.06
CA PRO A 127 16.69 2.42 7.96
C PRO A 127 17.02 0.96 8.31
N ASP A 128 16.14 -0.01 8.03
CA ASP A 128 16.45 -1.41 8.38
C ASP A 128 17.25 -2.11 7.25
N PRO A 129 18.51 -2.50 7.48
CA PRO A 129 19.28 -3.33 6.53
C PRO A 129 18.65 -4.72 6.25
N HIS A 130 17.73 -5.22 7.07
CA HIS A 130 16.93 -6.41 6.80
C HIS A 130 15.84 -6.20 5.74
N ILE A 131 15.34 -4.97 5.58
CA ILE A 131 14.47 -4.61 4.45
C ILE A 131 15.21 -4.84 3.13
N ASN A 132 16.49 -4.48 3.03
CA ASN A 132 17.31 -4.74 1.82
C ASN A 132 17.37 -6.23 1.46
N ARG A 133 17.45 -7.12 2.45
CA ARG A 133 17.47 -8.57 2.22
C ARG A 133 16.12 -9.11 1.74
N LEU A 134 15.01 -8.45 2.08
CA LEU A 134 13.67 -8.84 1.66
C LEU A 134 13.26 -8.21 0.32
N MET A 135 13.78 -7.02 0.01
CA MET A 135 13.67 -6.37 -1.29
C MET A 135 14.23 -7.29 -2.39
N ASN A 136 15.34 -7.98 -2.10
CA ASN A 136 15.89 -9.04 -2.95
C ASN A 136 14.92 -10.23 -3.20
N ARG A 137 13.90 -10.45 -2.37
CA ARG A 137 12.83 -11.46 -2.62
C ARG A 137 11.71 -10.92 -3.50
N PHE A 138 11.46 -9.60 -3.50
CA PHE A 138 10.50 -8.95 -4.39
C PHE A 138 11.06 -8.77 -5.81
N ASP A 139 12.39 -8.73 -5.97
CA ASP A 139 13.06 -8.78 -7.27
C ASP A 139 12.69 -10.04 -8.08
N GLN A 140 12.34 -11.14 -7.40
CA GLN A 140 11.88 -12.39 -8.02
C GLN A 140 10.55 -12.22 -8.78
N TYR A 141 9.78 -11.14 -8.51
CA TYR A 141 8.54 -10.80 -9.18
C TYR A 141 8.70 -9.65 -10.21
N GLY A 142 9.92 -9.28 -10.57
CA GLY A 142 10.21 -8.31 -11.63
C GLY A 142 10.15 -6.84 -11.21
N CYS A 143 10.33 -6.54 -9.91
CA CYS A 143 10.45 -5.19 -9.36
C CYS A 143 11.84 -4.99 -8.78
N ASN A 144 12.83 -4.75 -9.65
CA ASN A 144 14.16 -4.37 -9.20
C ASN A 144 14.14 -2.90 -8.74
N GLY A 145 14.12 -2.66 -7.44
CA GLY A 145 14.19 -1.32 -6.85
C GLY A 145 12.88 -0.51 -6.80
N CYS A 146 11.79 -0.96 -7.41
CA CYS A 146 10.56 -0.14 -7.51
C CYS A 146 9.92 0.18 -6.14
N ILE A 147 10.11 -0.70 -5.15
CA ILE A 147 9.66 -0.47 -3.77
C ILE A 147 10.49 0.62 -3.08
N GLU A 148 11.80 0.65 -3.36
CA GLU A 148 12.70 1.68 -2.81
C GLU A 148 12.34 3.04 -3.40
N ASP A 149 12.14 3.08 -4.71
CA ASP A 149 11.68 4.28 -5.41
C ASP A 149 10.35 4.78 -4.83
N ALA A 150 9.42 3.87 -4.52
CA ALA A 150 8.14 4.21 -3.92
C ALA A 150 8.30 4.76 -2.49
N LYS A 151 9.17 4.17 -1.66
CA LYS A 151 9.50 4.68 -0.33
C LYS A 151 10.18 6.06 -0.39
N GLN A 152 11.13 6.24 -1.28
CA GLN A 152 11.80 7.51 -1.51
C GLN A 152 10.80 8.58 -1.98
N MET A 153 9.88 8.21 -2.89
CA MET A 153 8.82 9.11 -3.34
C MET A 153 7.90 9.52 -2.20
N LYS A 154 7.47 8.57 -1.36
CA LYS A 154 6.69 8.84 -0.13
C LYS A 154 7.40 9.85 0.76
N HIS A 155 8.67 9.59 1.06
CA HIS A 155 9.48 10.46 1.89
C HIS A 155 9.54 11.88 1.34
N LEU A 156 9.89 12.04 0.06
CA LEU A 156 9.99 13.36 -0.59
C LEU A 156 8.66 14.13 -0.56
N LEU A 157 7.55 13.46 -0.88
CA LEU A 157 6.23 14.11 -0.91
C LEU A 157 5.72 14.45 0.50
N THR A 158 5.96 13.59 1.49
CA THR A 158 5.65 13.90 2.90
C THR A 158 6.49 15.06 3.42
N LEU A 159 7.77 15.15 3.05
CA LEU A 159 8.63 16.29 3.42
C LEU A 159 8.12 17.59 2.78
N GLN A 160 7.74 17.57 1.50
CA GLN A 160 7.16 18.74 0.82
C GLN A 160 5.87 19.20 1.51
N LEU A 161 4.98 18.27 1.86
CA LEU A 161 3.77 18.57 2.62
C LEU A 161 4.10 19.20 3.97
N TYR A 162 5.03 18.60 4.73
CA TYR A 162 5.48 19.12 6.02
C TYR A 162 5.97 20.58 5.91
N ILE A 163 6.83 20.87 4.92
CA ILE A 163 7.36 22.22 4.68
C ILE A 163 6.23 23.20 4.34
N ARG A 164 5.29 22.80 3.48
CA ARG A 164 4.16 23.65 3.07
C ARG A 164 3.25 23.98 4.24
N LEU A 165 2.86 22.99 5.04
CA LEU A 165 2.04 23.21 6.24
C LEU A 165 2.74 24.15 7.23
N ARG A 166 4.03 23.89 7.50
CA ARG A 166 4.84 24.75 8.38
C ARG A 166 4.97 26.17 7.85
N SER A 167 5.23 26.36 6.55
CA SER A 167 5.35 27.69 5.93
C SER A 167 4.06 28.51 6.00
N ARG A 168 2.91 27.84 6.10
CA ARG A 168 1.60 28.46 6.30
C ARG A 168 1.30 28.74 7.78
N GLY A 169 2.21 28.42 8.69
CA GLY A 169 2.04 28.69 10.12
C GLY A 169 1.30 27.61 10.90
N TRP A 170 1.11 26.41 10.33
CA TRP A 170 0.55 25.29 11.09
C TRP A 170 1.59 24.70 12.05
N PRO A 171 1.32 24.68 13.37
CA PRO A 171 2.19 23.99 14.33
C PRO A 171 2.06 22.48 14.15
N LEU A 172 3.19 21.81 13.87
CA LEU A 172 3.25 20.37 13.65
C LEU A 172 3.81 19.68 14.90
N ILE A 173 3.02 18.80 15.50
CA ILE A 173 3.46 17.89 16.56
C ILE A 173 3.78 16.55 15.92
N LEU A 174 5.02 16.11 16.10
CA LEU A 174 5.52 14.84 15.62
C LEU A 174 5.32 13.78 16.69
N LEU A 175 4.73 12.65 16.33
CA LEU A 175 4.56 11.50 17.23
C LEU A 175 5.32 10.28 16.71
N SER A 176 6.01 9.60 17.61
CA SER A 176 6.77 8.37 17.33
C SER A 176 6.42 7.27 18.33
N ARG A 177 6.56 6.02 17.87
CA ARG A 177 6.49 4.78 18.67
C ARG A 177 7.83 4.43 19.30
N LYS A 178 8.91 5.15 18.94
CA LYS A 178 10.24 4.92 19.51
C LYS A 178 10.29 5.40 20.97
N PRO A 179 11.19 4.82 21.79
CA PRO A 179 11.34 5.23 23.18
C PRO A 179 12.02 6.61 23.28
N GLU A 180 11.68 7.37 24.31
CA GLU A 180 12.17 8.71 24.62
C GLU A 180 13.71 8.74 24.74
N ARG A 181 14.32 7.65 25.21
CA ARG A 181 15.78 7.50 25.32
C ARG A 181 16.54 7.67 24.00
N VAL A 182 15.89 7.50 22.85
CA VAL A 182 16.50 7.72 21.51
C VAL A 182 16.07 9.04 20.85
N ARG A 183 15.59 10.01 21.65
CA ARG A 183 15.15 11.33 21.17
C ARG A 183 16.22 12.06 20.38
N ASN A 184 17.42 12.21 20.92
CA ASN A 184 18.46 13.02 20.28
C ASN A 184 18.83 12.47 18.90
N SER A 185 19.08 11.17 18.80
CA SER A 185 19.32 10.52 17.51
C SER A 185 18.14 10.64 16.57
N THR A 186 16.89 10.58 17.07
CA THR A 186 15.70 10.74 16.22
C THR A 186 15.58 12.17 15.68
N ALA A 187 15.87 13.17 16.52
CA ALA A 187 15.86 14.59 16.15
C ALA A 187 16.97 14.91 15.14
N GLU A 188 18.19 14.40 15.33
CA GLU A 188 19.30 14.55 14.37
C GLU A 188 18.94 13.94 13.01
N HIS A 189 18.34 12.75 13.01
CA HIS A 189 17.87 12.13 11.77
C HIS A 189 16.77 12.93 11.08
N LEU A 190 15.77 13.44 11.83
CA LEU A 190 14.74 14.35 11.28
C LEU A 190 15.37 15.57 10.60
N ILE A 191 16.33 16.22 11.27
CA ILE A 191 17.04 17.38 10.73
C ILE A 191 17.81 17.00 9.46
N SER A 192 18.53 15.87 9.47
CA SER A 192 19.27 15.38 8.30
C SER A 192 18.36 15.06 7.11
N ALA A 193 17.12 14.64 7.38
CA ALA A 193 16.08 14.38 6.41
C ALA A 193 15.28 15.63 5.98
N GLY A 194 15.67 16.82 6.45
CA GLY A 194 15.06 18.09 6.08
C GLY A 194 13.85 18.51 6.93
N TYR A 195 13.47 17.73 7.94
CA TYR A 195 12.43 18.10 8.90
C TYR A 195 13.04 18.99 9.98
N SER A 196 12.51 20.18 10.16
CA SER A 196 12.97 21.12 11.18
C SER A 196 11.81 21.96 11.71
N SER A 197 12.01 22.63 12.84
CA SER A 197 11.07 23.61 13.37
C SER A 197 9.67 23.02 13.68
N TRP A 198 9.61 21.76 14.10
CA TRP A 198 8.39 21.18 14.64
C TRP A 198 8.02 21.86 15.97
N PHE A 199 6.73 21.88 16.29
CA PHE A 199 6.23 22.45 17.54
C PHE A 199 6.60 21.58 18.75
N SER A 200 6.43 20.27 18.63
CA SER A 200 6.83 19.30 19.64
C SER A 200 7.14 17.95 18.99
N LEU A 201 8.03 17.18 19.61
CA LEU A 201 8.31 15.79 19.28
C LEU A 201 7.92 14.95 20.51
N ILE A 202 6.94 14.07 20.36
CA ILE A 202 6.44 13.20 21.42
C ILE A 202 6.85 11.76 21.12
N MET A 203 7.55 11.14 22.07
CA MET A 203 8.03 9.77 21.99
C MET A 203 7.56 9.02 23.24
N ARG A 204 7.67 7.68 23.21
CA ARG A 204 7.16 6.84 24.30
C ARG A 204 8.10 6.88 25.49
N SER A 205 7.62 7.16 26.69
CA SER A 205 8.41 6.91 27.89
C SER A 205 8.55 5.41 28.16
N ASP A 206 9.46 5.02 29.05
CA ASP A 206 9.77 3.61 29.28
C ASP A 206 8.57 2.81 29.84
N ASP A 207 7.74 3.45 30.68
CA ASP A 207 6.46 2.91 31.16
C ASP A 207 5.44 2.76 30.03
N GLU A 208 5.43 3.71 29.09
CA GLU A 208 4.55 3.68 27.94
C GLU A 208 4.93 2.63 26.92
N MET A 209 6.18 2.14 26.89
CA MET A 209 6.63 1.11 25.94
C MET A 209 5.84 -0.20 26.06
N GLN A 210 5.33 -0.51 27.26
CA GLN A 210 4.52 -1.72 27.51
C GLN A 210 3.06 -1.58 27.07
N MET A 211 2.61 -0.37 26.71
CA MET A 211 1.24 -0.14 26.26
C MET A 211 1.01 -0.65 24.84
N VAL A 212 -0.24 -0.94 24.49
CA VAL A 212 -0.58 -1.18 23.09
C VAL A 212 -0.45 0.14 22.32
N THR A 213 0.11 0.10 21.10
CA THR A 213 0.46 1.29 20.34
C THR A 213 -0.73 2.23 20.06
N ASN A 214 -1.90 1.68 19.75
CA ASN A 214 -3.12 2.47 19.57
C ASN A 214 -3.56 3.18 20.86
N GLU A 215 -3.44 2.51 22.00
CA GLU A 215 -3.74 3.08 23.31
C GLU A 215 -2.79 4.23 23.63
N TYR A 216 -1.50 4.07 23.36
CA TYR A 216 -0.50 5.14 23.48
C TYR A 216 -0.92 6.40 22.70
N PHE A 217 -1.24 6.27 21.41
CA PHE A 217 -1.66 7.43 20.61
C PHE A 217 -2.96 8.05 21.11
N SER A 218 -3.94 7.22 21.48
CA SER A 218 -5.20 7.71 22.06
C SER A 218 -4.98 8.50 23.35
N ARG A 219 -4.11 8.02 24.25
CA ARG A 219 -3.76 8.70 25.50
C ARG A 219 -3.03 10.01 25.22
N ARG A 220 -2.04 10.03 24.32
CA ARG A 220 -1.29 11.24 23.98
C ARG A 220 -2.20 12.31 23.35
N ARG A 221 -3.15 11.95 22.48
CA ARG A 221 -4.15 12.90 21.96
C ARG A 221 -5.06 13.45 23.07
N ALA A 222 -5.47 12.62 24.02
CA ALA A 222 -6.26 13.06 25.17
C ALA A 222 -5.48 14.06 26.05
N VAL A 223 -4.18 13.84 26.27
CA VAL A 223 -3.31 14.77 27.00
C VAL A 223 -3.23 16.11 26.27
N LEU A 224 -2.96 16.12 24.97
CA LEU A 224 -2.89 17.36 24.18
C LEU A 224 -4.20 18.16 24.23
N GLN A 225 -5.35 17.50 24.14
CA GLN A 225 -6.64 18.18 24.27
C GLN A 225 -6.88 18.73 25.68
N LYS A 226 -6.47 17.99 26.72
CA LYS A 226 -6.57 18.46 28.11
C LYS A 226 -5.67 19.67 28.37
N GLU A 227 -4.55 19.77 27.67
CA GLU A 227 -3.65 20.94 27.66
C GLU A 227 -4.21 22.12 26.86
N GLY A 228 -5.41 21.99 26.29
CA GLY A 228 -6.10 23.06 25.57
C GLY A 228 -5.80 23.10 24.08
N LEU A 229 -5.06 22.13 23.53
CA LEU A 229 -4.79 22.05 22.10
C LEU A 229 -5.97 21.44 21.35
N ASN A 230 -6.22 21.95 20.15
CA ASN A 230 -7.24 21.46 19.24
C ASN A 230 -6.58 20.79 18.04
N ILE A 231 -6.72 19.46 17.95
CA ILE A 231 -6.13 18.69 16.85
C ILE A 231 -7.01 18.85 15.61
N ILE A 232 -6.53 19.58 14.61
CA ILE A 232 -7.30 19.83 13.39
C ILE A 232 -7.07 18.79 12.30
N GLY A 233 -5.92 18.11 12.33
CA GLY A 233 -5.56 17.11 11.34
C GLY A 233 -4.56 16.11 11.89
N VAL A 234 -4.73 14.86 11.51
CA VAL A 234 -3.87 13.74 11.88
C VAL A 234 -3.41 13.03 10.62
N ILE A 235 -2.09 12.95 10.40
CA ILE A 235 -1.49 12.42 9.18
C ILE A 235 -0.60 11.23 9.54
N SER A 236 -0.86 10.07 8.93
CA SER A 236 -0.03 8.86 9.07
C SER A 236 -0.25 7.93 7.88
N SER A 237 0.67 7.00 7.64
CA SER A 237 0.44 5.89 6.72
C SER A 237 -0.02 4.61 7.40
N ARG A 238 -0.14 4.58 8.74
CA ARG A 238 -0.56 3.42 9.51
C ARG A 238 -1.88 3.64 10.26
N MET A 239 -2.67 2.57 10.31
CA MET A 239 -4.01 2.59 10.89
C MET A 239 -4.03 2.65 12.42
N ASP A 240 -2.99 2.14 13.09
CA ASP A 240 -2.85 2.23 14.55
C ASP A 240 -2.86 3.69 15.06
N PHE A 241 -2.40 4.64 14.24
CA PHE A 241 -2.44 6.07 14.53
C PHE A 241 -3.87 6.65 14.55
N PHE A 242 -4.82 5.99 13.87
CA PHE A 242 -6.20 6.47 13.65
C PHE A 242 -7.25 5.76 14.50
N THR A 243 -6.84 5.02 15.51
CA THR A 243 -7.76 4.30 16.40
C THR A 243 -7.82 4.94 17.79
N GLY A 244 -8.91 4.73 18.50
CA GLY A 244 -9.15 5.30 19.83
C GLY A 244 -9.87 6.65 19.80
N LEU A 245 -9.84 7.35 20.93
CA LEU A 245 -10.55 8.61 21.11
C LEU A 245 -9.71 9.78 20.57
N ASN A 246 -10.37 10.93 20.44
CA ASN A 246 -9.72 12.23 20.21
C ASN A 246 -8.89 12.31 18.92
N LEU A 247 -9.40 11.74 17.82
CA LEU A 247 -8.73 11.69 16.51
C LEU A 247 -8.52 13.04 15.83
N GLY A 248 -9.00 14.14 16.43
CA GLY A 248 -9.01 15.45 15.81
C GLY A 248 -10.12 15.60 14.76
N LYS A 249 -10.10 16.74 14.05
CA LYS A 249 -11.17 17.07 13.09
C LYS A 249 -11.12 16.24 11.82
N HIS A 250 -9.93 15.99 11.27
CA HIS A 250 -9.74 15.24 10.02
C HIS A 250 -8.58 14.24 10.13
N VAL A 251 -8.76 13.10 9.49
CA VAL A 251 -7.78 12.01 9.41
C VAL A 251 -7.32 11.85 7.97
N PHE A 252 -6.01 11.79 7.76
CA PHE A 252 -5.40 11.65 6.45
C PHE A 252 -4.48 10.42 6.43
N LYS A 253 -4.98 9.33 5.83
CA LYS A 253 -4.21 8.10 5.57
C LYS A 253 -3.36 8.29 4.31
N LEU A 254 -2.04 8.21 4.46
CA LEU A 254 -1.11 8.15 3.35
C LEU A 254 -1.06 6.72 2.78
N PRO A 255 -1.03 6.56 1.43
CA PRO A 255 -0.75 5.28 0.81
C PRO A 255 0.61 4.73 1.23
N ASN A 256 0.68 3.41 1.34
CA ASN A 256 1.85 2.71 1.80
C ASN A 256 2.34 1.74 0.71
N PRO A 257 3.61 1.80 0.26
CA PRO A 257 4.03 0.97 -0.86
C PRO A 257 4.13 -0.52 -0.47
N ILE A 258 4.38 -0.84 0.80
CA ILE A 258 4.27 -2.20 1.35
C ILE A 258 3.74 -2.14 2.77
N TYR A 259 2.77 -3.01 3.08
CA TYR A 259 2.22 -3.25 4.40
C TYR A 259 3.29 -3.37 5.49
N TYR A 260 3.23 -2.47 6.47
CA TYR A 260 4.17 -2.43 7.58
C TYR A 260 3.77 -3.47 8.61
N LYS A 261 4.42 -4.60 8.54
CA LYS A 261 5.41 -4.98 9.54
C LYS A 261 6.14 -6.21 8.96
N LEU A 262 7.45 -6.22 9.16
CA LEU A 262 8.28 -7.40 8.92
C LEU A 262 9.48 -7.41 9.87
N GLU A 263 9.34 -6.71 11.00
CA GLU A 263 10.40 -6.50 11.99
C GLU A 263 10.15 -7.23 13.32
N ASP A 264 8.98 -7.85 13.57
CA ASP A 264 8.67 -8.46 14.88
C ASP A 264 8.98 -9.97 15.00
N GLN A 265 9.71 -10.61 14.08
CA GLN A 265 9.95 -12.06 14.13
C GLN A 265 11.39 -12.47 13.77
N ILE A 266 12.40 -11.99 14.52
CA ILE A 266 13.67 -12.74 14.66
C ILE A 266 14.13 -12.86 16.14
N GLU A 267 13.62 -12.06 17.08
CA GLU A 267 13.99 -12.25 18.50
C GLU A 267 13.37 -13.51 19.15
N THR A 268 12.31 -14.09 18.56
CA THR A 268 11.69 -15.33 19.06
C THR A 268 12.33 -16.62 18.56
N TRP A 269 13.19 -16.57 17.53
CA TRP A 269 13.87 -17.77 17.01
C TRP A 269 15.28 -17.98 17.58
N LYS A 270 15.86 -16.96 18.26
CA LYS A 270 17.18 -17.08 18.90
C LYS A 270 17.13 -17.52 20.37
N LEU A 271 15.95 -17.81 20.91
CA LEU A 271 15.76 -18.33 22.27
C LEU A 271 15.27 -19.77 22.31
N SER A 272 15.24 -20.46 21.16
CA SER A 272 14.80 -21.86 21.03
C SER A 272 15.82 -22.79 20.37
N GLU A 273 17.09 -22.39 20.28
CA GLU A 273 18.23 -23.27 19.97
C GLU A 273 19.40 -23.02 20.94
#